data_AF-A0A637XV23-F1
#
_entry.id   AF-A0A637XV23-F1
#
_cell.length_a   1.000
_cell.length_b   1.000
_cell.length_c   1.000
_cell.angle_alpha   90.00
_cell.angle_beta   90.00
_cell.angle_gamma   90.00
#
_symmetry.space_group_name_H-M   'P 1'
#
loop_
_entity.id
_entity.type
_entity.pdbx_description
1 polymer ?
#
loop_
_entity_poly.entity_id
_entity_poly.type
_entity_poly.pdbx_seq_one_letter_code
_entity_poly.pdbx_strand_id
1 'polypeptide(L)'
;MAKPDWEAIETAYRAGVMSLREIASHHGISEGAIRKRAKRDDWSRDLNARIQQKADDLVRKQEVRKTVRTKTELTERVLIEATAEVIASVRMEHRGDIRRARELTNTLFDELGAQCADVGALEQLGDIMFAPDDKGRDRLNETYQKVISLPSRVKSLKDLSDSLKTLIGLEREAWSISTVEPEKTPLPGKDTDLTTDQAAELYKKMMS
;
A
#
# COMPACT_ATOMS: atom_id res chain seq x y z
N MET A 1 -35.45 -58.76 -39.78
CA MET A 1 -34.90 -57.74 -38.85
C MET A 1 -33.46 -58.10 -38.56
N ALA A 2 -32.53 -57.15 -38.69
CA ALA A 2 -31.11 -57.38 -38.42
C ALA A 2 -30.88 -57.68 -36.94
N LYS A 3 -30.00 -58.64 -36.64
CA LYS A 3 -29.66 -59.04 -35.27
C LYS A 3 -28.84 -57.93 -34.61
N PRO A 4 -29.18 -57.45 -33.40
CA PRO A 4 -28.38 -56.45 -32.70
C PRO A 4 -26.95 -56.95 -32.42
N ASP A 5 -25.97 -56.08 -32.61
CA ASP A 5 -24.56 -56.34 -32.30
C ASP A 5 -24.32 -56.24 -30.80
N TRP A 6 -24.48 -57.38 -30.11
CA TRP A 6 -24.40 -57.45 -28.66
C TRP A 6 -22.98 -57.26 -28.11
N GLU A 7 -21.94 -57.52 -28.91
CA GLU A 7 -20.54 -57.39 -28.48
C GLU A 7 -20.10 -55.92 -28.43
N ALA A 8 -20.52 -55.14 -29.43
CA ALA A 8 -20.34 -53.69 -29.42
C ALA A 8 -21.13 -53.02 -28.26
N ILE A 9 -22.37 -53.46 -28.04
CA ILE A 9 -23.22 -52.98 -26.94
C ILE A 9 -22.60 -53.33 -25.58
N GLU A 10 -22.06 -54.54 -25.42
CA GLU A 10 -21.38 -54.97 -24.20
C GLU A 10 -20.15 -54.10 -23.90
N THR A 11 -19.33 -53.87 -24.92
CA THR A 11 -18.12 -53.02 -24.80
C THR A 11 -18.49 -51.61 -24.39
N ALA A 12 -19.50 -51.01 -25.02
CA ALA A 12 -20.00 -49.69 -24.67
C ALA A 12 -20.64 -49.65 -23.26
N TYR A 13 -21.35 -50.70 -22.87
CA TYR A 13 -21.98 -50.85 -21.56
C TYR A 13 -20.93 -50.92 -20.45
N ARG A 14 -19.90 -51.79 -20.61
CA ARG A 14 -18.80 -51.98 -19.64
C ARG A 14 -17.90 -50.75 -19.56
N ALA A 15 -17.63 -50.07 -20.69
CA ALA A 15 -16.85 -48.83 -20.73
C ALA A 15 -17.50 -47.69 -19.94
N GLY A 16 -18.84 -47.67 -19.93
CA GLY A 16 -19.63 -46.81 -19.07
C GLY A 16 -19.58 -45.31 -19.39
N VAL A 17 -19.02 -44.92 -20.54
CA VAL A 17 -18.87 -43.52 -20.96
C VAL A 17 -20.18 -42.91 -21.49
N MET A 18 -21.08 -43.74 -22.05
CA MET A 18 -22.36 -43.32 -22.65
C MET A 18 -23.57 -43.74 -21.80
N SER A 19 -24.69 -43.01 -21.89
CA SER A 19 -25.94 -43.41 -21.22
C SER A 19 -26.54 -44.65 -21.90
N LEU A 20 -27.33 -45.45 -21.16
CA LEU A 20 -27.98 -46.63 -21.76
C LEU A 20 -28.96 -46.24 -22.89
N ARG A 21 -29.49 -45.01 -22.86
CA ARG A 21 -30.35 -44.44 -23.91
C ARG A 21 -29.56 -44.08 -25.17
N GLU A 22 -28.36 -43.52 -25.01
CA GLU A 22 -27.46 -43.26 -26.14
C GLU A 22 -27.04 -44.56 -26.81
N ILE A 23 -26.59 -45.56 -26.04
CA ILE A 23 -26.22 -46.88 -26.57
C ILE A 23 -27.42 -47.51 -27.29
N ALA A 24 -28.61 -47.44 -26.70
CA ALA A 24 -29.85 -47.92 -27.31
C ALA A 24 -30.16 -47.23 -28.65
N SER A 25 -30.01 -45.90 -28.70
CA SER A 25 -30.23 -45.10 -29.92
C SER A 25 -29.23 -45.43 -31.03
N HIS A 26 -27.95 -45.60 -30.70
CA HIS A 26 -26.90 -45.93 -31.68
C HIS A 26 -27.08 -47.32 -32.30
N HIS A 27 -27.62 -48.27 -31.51
CA HIS A 27 -27.80 -49.65 -31.94
C HIS A 27 -29.24 -50.00 -32.35
N GLY A 28 -30.14 -49.00 -32.40
CA GLY A 28 -31.53 -49.19 -32.84
C GLY A 28 -32.36 -50.14 -31.96
N ILE A 29 -32.04 -50.23 -30.66
CA ILE A 29 -32.72 -51.10 -29.70
C ILE A 29 -33.30 -50.28 -28.54
N SER A 30 -34.05 -50.92 -27.65
CA SER A 30 -34.54 -50.26 -26.43
C SER A 30 -33.54 -50.37 -25.27
N GLU A 31 -33.51 -49.36 -24.41
CA GLU A 31 -32.74 -49.38 -23.14
C GLU A 31 -33.06 -50.63 -22.31
N GLY A 32 -34.33 -51.04 -22.29
CA GLY A 32 -34.80 -52.23 -21.59
C GLY A 32 -34.21 -53.54 -22.15
N ALA A 33 -33.92 -53.62 -23.44
CA ALA A 33 -33.27 -54.78 -24.05
C ALA A 33 -31.81 -54.91 -23.58
N ILE A 34 -31.10 -53.77 -23.47
CA ILE A 34 -29.73 -53.71 -22.94
C ILE A 34 -29.72 -54.13 -21.46
N ARG A 35 -30.62 -53.61 -20.63
CA ARG A 35 -30.74 -53.99 -19.20
C ARG A 35 -31.01 -55.48 -19.00
N LYS A 36 -31.93 -56.06 -19.78
CA LYS A 36 -32.24 -57.50 -19.71
C LYS A 36 -31.03 -58.36 -20.11
N ARG A 37 -30.30 -57.94 -21.15
CA ARG A 37 -29.09 -58.63 -21.61
C ARG A 37 -27.97 -58.57 -20.58
N ALA A 38 -27.68 -57.37 -20.07
CA ALA A 38 -26.68 -57.16 -19.03
C ALA A 38 -26.93 -58.00 -17.79
N LYS A 39 -28.19 -58.12 -17.34
CA LYS A 39 -28.56 -58.97 -16.20
C LYS A 39 -28.39 -60.47 -16.48
N ARG A 40 -28.66 -60.91 -17.72
CA ARG A 40 -28.57 -62.31 -18.11
C ARG A 40 -27.12 -62.77 -18.29
N ASP A 41 -26.29 -61.89 -18.84
CA ASP A 41 -24.89 -62.16 -19.21
C ASP A 41 -23.90 -61.58 -18.17
N ASP A 42 -24.40 -61.15 -17.02
CA ASP A 42 -23.66 -60.59 -15.87
C ASP A 42 -22.66 -59.47 -16.23
N TRP A 43 -23.12 -58.52 -17.05
CA TRP A 43 -22.31 -57.36 -17.42
C TRP A 43 -22.19 -56.39 -16.24
N SER A 44 -20.95 -56.18 -15.79
CA SER A 44 -20.64 -55.19 -14.76
C SER A 44 -20.26 -53.84 -15.37
N ARG A 45 -20.74 -52.76 -14.76
CA ARG A 45 -20.50 -51.38 -15.17
C ARG A 45 -20.00 -50.59 -13.97
N ASP A 46 -18.68 -50.38 -13.89
CA ASP A 46 -18.08 -49.70 -12.74
C ASP A 46 -18.06 -48.16 -12.88
N LEU A 47 -19.25 -47.56 -13.05
CA LEU A 47 -19.36 -46.10 -13.00
C LEU A 47 -19.15 -45.57 -11.59
N ASN A 48 -19.55 -46.33 -10.59
CA ASN A 48 -19.52 -45.85 -9.22
C ASN A 48 -18.08 -45.63 -8.77
N ALA A 49 -17.14 -46.55 -9.02
CA ALA A 49 -15.74 -46.32 -8.66
C ALA A 49 -15.14 -45.12 -9.43
N ARG A 50 -15.46 -44.96 -10.72
CA ARG A 50 -14.97 -43.83 -11.53
C ARG A 50 -15.55 -42.48 -11.09
N ILE A 51 -16.82 -42.45 -10.68
CA ILE A 51 -17.48 -41.26 -10.14
C ILE A 51 -16.89 -40.90 -8.78
N GLN A 52 -16.71 -41.88 -7.90
CA GLN A 52 -16.10 -41.67 -6.57
C GLN A 52 -14.67 -41.16 -6.69
N GLN A 53 -13.84 -41.79 -7.52
CA GLN A 53 -12.47 -41.34 -7.75
C GLN A 53 -12.42 -39.90 -8.29
N LYS A 54 -13.33 -39.55 -9.22
CA LYS A 54 -13.41 -38.18 -9.74
C LYS A 54 -13.93 -37.18 -8.72
N ALA A 55 -14.85 -37.58 -7.84
CA ALA A 55 -15.34 -36.77 -6.74
C ALA A 55 -14.23 -36.52 -5.70
N ASP A 56 -13.52 -37.57 -5.28
CA ASP A 56 -12.39 -37.50 -4.35
C ASP A 56 -11.25 -36.62 -4.89
N ASP A 57 -10.93 -36.75 -6.18
CA ASP A 57 -9.93 -35.90 -6.82
C ASP A 57 -10.35 -34.43 -6.89
N LEU A 58 -11.64 -34.15 -7.08
CA LEU A 58 -12.18 -32.79 -7.08
C LEU A 58 -12.17 -32.19 -5.67
N VAL A 59 -12.57 -32.95 -4.66
CA VAL A 59 -12.53 -32.54 -3.25
C VAL A 59 -11.09 -32.28 -2.84
N ARG A 60 -10.16 -33.21 -3.11
CA ARG A 60 -8.73 -33.03 -2.82
C ARG A 60 -8.17 -31.78 -3.51
N LYS A 61 -8.51 -31.53 -4.78
CA LYS A 61 -8.08 -30.31 -5.50
C LYS A 61 -8.68 -29.05 -4.87
N GLN A 62 -9.94 -29.07 -4.45
CA GLN A 62 -10.57 -27.94 -3.77
C GLN A 62 -9.98 -27.69 -2.39
N GLU A 63 -9.73 -28.74 -1.60
CA GLU A 63 -9.10 -28.66 -0.29
C GLU A 63 -7.66 -28.15 -0.37
N VAL A 64 -6.87 -28.65 -1.32
CA VAL A 64 -5.51 -28.15 -1.58
C VAL A 64 -5.57 -26.68 -2.00
N ARG A 65 -6.46 -26.31 -2.93
CA ARG A 65 -6.64 -24.91 -3.35
C ARG A 65 -7.04 -24.02 -2.18
N LYS A 66 -7.95 -24.46 -1.32
CA LYS A 66 -8.38 -23.74 -0.11
C LYS A 66 -7.20 -23.58 0.85
N THR A 67 -6.47 -24.65 1.13
CA THR A 67 -5.32 -24.63 2.05
C THR A 67 -4.20 -23.72 1.55
N VAL A 68 -3.86 -23.80 0.25
CA VAL A 68 -2.86 -22.93 -0.38
C VAL A 68 -3.33 -21.47 -0.31
N ARG A 69 -4.58 -21.19 -0.67
CA ARG A 69 -5.14 -19.83 -0.61
C ARG A 69 -5.10 -19.28 0.83
N THR A 70 -5.54 -20.05 1.82
CA THR A 70 -5.50 -19.64 3.24
C THR A 70 -4.07 -19.40 3.71
N LYS A 71 -3.10 -20.24 3.33
CA LYS A 71 -1.69 -20.05 3.68
C LYS A 71 -1.12 -18.78 3.04
N THR A 72 -1.45 -18.51 1.77
CA THR A 72 -1.03 -17.28 1.08
C THR A 72 -1.65 -16.05 1.73
N GLU A 73 -2.95 -16.05 1.99
CA GLU A 73 -3.65 -14.94 2.67
C GLU A 73 -3.07 -14.68 4.08
N LEU A 74 -2.75 -15.72 4.85
CA LEU A 74 -2.08 -15.59 6.15
C LEU A 74 -0.68 -15.00 6.01
N THR A 75 0.11 -15.46 5.03
CA THR A 75 1.48 -14.98 4.81
C THR A 75 1.48 -13.52 4.37
N GLU A 76 0.57 -13.14 3.49
CA GLU A 76 0.38 -11.76 3.03
C GLU A 76 -0.06 -10.85 4.18
N ARG A 77 -1.03 -11.28 5.00
CA ARG A 77 -1.44 -10.53 6.20
C ARG A 77 -0.28 -10.29 7.16
N VAL A 78 0.50 -11.32 7.47
CA VAL A 78 1.67 -11.22 8.34
C VAL A 78 2.72 -10.27 7.75
N LEU A 79 2.96 -10.33 6.43
CA LEU A 79 3.89 -9.42 5.76
C LEU A 79 3.40 -7.96 5.81
N ILE A 80 2.11 -7.73 5.56
CA ILE A 80 1.49 -6.40 5.64
C ILE A 80 1.59 -5.86 7.06
N GLU A 81 1.25 -6.66 8.07
CA GLU A 81 1.32 -6.28 9.48
C GLU A 81 2.76 -5.93 9.90
N ALA A 82 3.73 -6.81 9.62
CA ALA A 82 5.14 -6.56 9.93
C ALA A 82 5.66 -5.30 9.22
N THR A 83 5.28 -5.09 7.96
CA THR A 83 5.68 -3.88 7.21
C THR A 83 5.01 -2.62 7.77
N ALA A 84 3.74 -2.71 8.16
CA ALA A 84 3.00 -1.61 8.77
C ALA A 84 3.58 -1.23 10.14
N GLU A 85 4.01 -2.21 10.95
CA GLU A 85 4.70 -1.97 12.22
C GLU A 85 6.02 -1.23 12.03
N VAL A 86 6.84 -1.64 11.05
CA VAL A 86 8.10 -0.94 10.72
C VAL A 86 7.83 0.49 10.25
N ILE A 87 6.86 0.69 9.35
CA ILE A 87 6.49 2.03 8.87
C ILE A 87 5.98 2.89 10.03
N ALA A 88 5.16 2.33 10.93
CA ALA A 88 4.66 3.03 12.10
C ALA A 88 5.80 3.43 13.05
N SER A 89 6.75 2.52 13.31
CA SER A 89 7.97 2.78 14.10
C SER A 89 8.75 3.96 13.54
N VAL A 90 9.09 3.91 12.25
CA VAL A 90 9.86 4.96 11.57
C VAL A 90 9.12 6.30 11.61
N ARG A 91 7.79 6.31 11.38
CA ARG A 91 7.00 7.55 11.45
C ARG A 91 6.96 8.13 12.87
N MET A 92 6.92 7.29 13.90
CA MET A 92 6.96 7.73 15.30
C MET A 92 8.34 8.29 15.67
N GLU A 93 9.41 7.66 15.21
CA GLU A 93 10.79 8.16 15.38
C GLU A 93 10.96 9.53 14.72
N HIS A 94 10.57 9.67 13.44
CA HIS A 94 10.63 10.95 12.73
C HIS A 94 9.83 12.05 13.46
N ARG A 95 8.63 11.74 13.97
CA ARG A 95 7.83 12.70 14.76
C ARG A 95 8.57 13.13 16.03
N GLY A 96 9.24 12.20 16.71
CA GLY A 96 10.07 12.50 17.87
C GLY A 96 11.26 13.40 17.52
N ASP A 97 11.95 13.10 16.43
CA ASP A 97 13.12 13.87 15.96
C ASP A 97 12.74 15.29 15.57
N ILE A 98 11.67 15.44 14.79
CA ILE A 98 11.16 16.75 14.36
C ILE A 98 10.78 17.59 15.58
N ARG A 99 10.11 16.99 16.57
CA ARG A 99 9.76 17.67 17.81
C ARG A 99 11.00 18.18 18.55
N ARG A 100 12.00 17.31 18.76
CA ARG A 100 13.26 17.69 19.44
C ARG A 100 13.98 18.82 18.70
N ALA A 101 14.05 18.75 17.36
CA ALA A 101 14.66 19.78 16.54
C ALA A 101 13.93 21.13 16.66
N ARG A 102 12.60 21.12 16.74
CA ARG A 102 11.80 22.34 16.95
C ARG A 102 11.99 22.93 18.33
N GLU A 103 12.01 22.11 19.37
CA GLU A 103 12.29 22.55 20.74
C GLU A 103 13.68 23.22 20.84
N LEU A 104 14.69 22.62 20.20
CA LEU A 104 16.04 23.21 20.15
C LEU A 104 16.06 24.53 19.36
N THR A 105 15.38 24.59 18.22
CA THR A 105 15.30 25.81 17.40
C THR A 105 14.64 26.96 18.17
N ASN A 106 13.56 26.68 18.91
CA ASN A 106 12.91 27.69 19.76
C ASN A 106 13.83 28.15 20.90
N THR A 107 14.55 27.22 21.54
CA THR A 107 15.53 27.56 22.58
C THR A 107 16.62 28.51 22.05
N LEU A 108 17.09 28.28 20.81
CA LEU A 108 18.07 29.16 20.16
C LEU A 108 17.47 30.52 19.77
N PHE A 109 16.18 30.60 19.43
CA PHE A 109 15.49 31.89 19.25
C PHE A 109 15.44 32.69 20.56
N ASP A 110 15.14 32.02 21.67
CA ASP A 110 15.10 32.66 22.99
C ASP A 110 16.48 33.18 23.41
N GLU A 111 17.53 32.37 23.19
CA GLU A 111 18.92 32.80 23.45
C GLU A 111 19.33 33.99 22.59
N LEU A 112 19.01 33.95 21.28
CA LEU A 112 19.29 35.07 20.39
C LEU A 112 18.51 36.32 20.82
N GLY A 113 17.27 36.16 21.29
CA GLY A 113 16.46 37.23 21.87
C GLY A 113 17.12 37.85 23.11
N ALA A 114 17.62 37.01 24.02
CA ALA A 114 18.34 37.45 25.21
C ALA A 114 19.64 38.20 24.85
N GLN A 115 20.41 37.71 23.88
CA GLN A 115 21.61 38.41 23.38
C GLN A 115 21.27 39.79 22.76
N CYS A 116 20.10 39.92 22.12
CA CYS A 116 19.65 41.19 21.57
C CYS A 116 19.11 42.16 22.63
N ALA A 117 18.70 41.66 23.81
CA ALA A 117 18.12 42.48 24.87
C ALA A 117 19.16 43.35 25.58
N ASP A 118 20.41 42.89 25.66
CA ASP A 118 21.50 43.63 26.31
C ASP A 118 22.81 43.52 25.52
N VAL A 119 22.80 44.13 24.33
CA VAL A 119 23.99 44.21 23.48
C VAL A 119 25.10 45.03 24.15
N GLY A 120 24.74 46.03 24.96
CA GLY A 120 25.70 46.89 25.64
C GLY A 120 26.53 46.15 26.68
N ALA A 121 25.93 45.25 27.47
CA ALA A 121 26.68 44.41 28.40
C ALA A 121 27.65 43.46 27.67
N LEU A 122 27.26 42.95 26.51
CA LEU A 122 28.14 42.12 25.68
C LEU A 122 29.31 42.94 25.12
N GLU A 123 29.08 44.16 24.64
CA GLU A 123 30.14 45.07 24.19
C GLU A 123 31.10 45.40 25.33
N GLN A 124 30.57 45.73 26.51
CA GLN A 124 31.37 46.01 27.72
C GLN A 124 32.20 44.80 28.16
N LEU A 125 31.64 43.58 28.09
CA LEU A 125 32.40 42.37 28.36
C LEU A 125 33.56 42.22 27.36
N GLY A 126 33.33 42.57 26.09
CA GLY A 126 34.38 42.66 25.08
C GLY A 126 35.48 43.63 25.51
N ASP A 127 35.14 44.83 25.95
CA ASP A 127 36.13 45.82 26.40
C ASP A 127 36.93 45.32 27.61
N ILE A 128 36.29 44.64 28.56
CA ILE A 128 36.96 44.06 29.74
C ILE A 128 37.90 42.92 29.36
N MET A 129 37.51 42.08 28.39
CA MET A 129 38.32 40.96 27.92
C MET A 129 39.47 41.38 26.99
N PHE A 130 39.57 42.67 26.62
CA PHE A 130 40.60 43.15 25.71
C PHE A 130 42.01 42.93 26.26
N ALA A 131 42.76 42.07 25.59
CA ALA A 131 44.10 41.62 25.95
C ALA A 131 44.99 41.55 24.69
N PRO A 132 45.45 42.70 24.17
CA PRO A 132 46.25 42.75 22.94
C PRO A 132 47.65 42.15 23.14
N ASP A 133 48.17 41.53 22.08
CA ASP A 133 49.56 41.07 21.99
C ASP A 133 50.55 42.25 21.81
N ASP A 134 51.85 41.94 21.74
CA ASP A 134 52.92 42.93 21.52
C ASP A 134 52.75 43.77 20.22
N LYS A 135 51.87 43.34 19.32
CA LYS A 135 51.54 44.03 18.06
C LYS A 135 50.18 44.73 18.13
N GLY A 136 49.59 44.83 19.31
CA GLY A 136 48.29 45.49 19.54
C GLY A 136 47.09 44.68 19.07
N ARG A 137 47.24 43.38 18.76
CA ARG A 137 46.17 42.54 18.23
C ARG A 137 45.60 41.60 19.27
N ASP A 138 44.28 41.51 19.32
CA ASP A 138 43.55 40.55 20.14
C ASP A 138 42.56 39.77 19.27
N ARG A 139 43.02 38.64 18.75
CA ARG A 139 42.21 37.79 17.86
C ARG A 139 40.99 37.19 18.56
N LEU A 140 41.08 36.95 19.87
CA LEU A 140 39.97 36.38 20.63
C LEU A 140 38.85 37.43 20.75
N ASN A 141 39.21 38.65 21.10
CA ASN A 141 38.28 39.77 21.17
C ASN A 141 37.71 40.14 19.81
N GLU A 142 38.54 40.20 18.75
CA GLU A 142 38.06 40.40 17.37
C GLU A 142 36.99 39.36 16.97
N THR A 143 37.19 38.10 17.36
CA THR A 143 36.23 37.03 17.11
C THR A 143 34.97 37.22 17.94
N TYR A 144 35.10 37.54 19.22
CA TYR A 144 33.98 37.82 20.11
C TYR A 144 33.11 38.98 19.60
N GLN A 145 33.73 40.12 19.26
CA GLN A 145 33.06 41.30 18.69
C GLN A 145 32.31 40.95 17.40
N LYS A 146 32.93 40.11 16.55
CA LYS A 146 32.27 39.61 15.35
C LYS A 146 31.04 38.76 15.67
N VAL A 147 31.13 37.86 16.65
CA VAL A 147 30.00 36.98 17.06
C VAL A 147 28.83 37.81 17.57
N ILE A 148 29.10 38.79 18.43
CA ILE A 148 28.04 39.64 18.99
C ILE A 148 27.55 40.71 18.02
N SER A 149 28.20 40.92 16.87
CA SER A 149 27.83 41.99 15.94
C SER A 149 26.42 41.84 15.35
N LEU A 150 25.80 42.98 14.97
CA LEU A 150 24.48 42.98 14.33
C LEU A 150 24.40 42.09 13.07
N PRO A 151 25.36 42.12 12.13
CA PRO A 151 25.32 41.22 10.97
C PRO A 151 25.30 39.74 11.33
N SER A 152 26.06 39.34 12.36
CA SER A 152 26.06 37.95 12.85
C SER A 152 24.70 37.58 13.45
N ARG A 153 24.11 38.46 14.28
CA ARG A 153 22.78 38.21 14.86
C ARG A 153 21.68 38.11 13.80
N VAL A 154 21.69 39.00 12.79
CA VAL A 154 20.75 38.96 11.67
C VAL A 154 20.90 37.66 10.87
N LYS A 155 22.13 37.19 10.65
CA LYS A 155 22.39 35.91 10.01
C LYS A 155 21.86 34.74 10.84
N SER A 156 22.12 34.72 12.15
CA SER A 156 21.58 33.70 13.05
C SER A 156 20.05 33.67 13.03
N LEU A 157 19.39 34.83 13.07
CA LEU A 157 17.93 34.92 12.98
C LEU A 157 17.40 34.32 11.68
N LYS A 158 18.04 34.63 10.55
CA LYS A 158 17.69 34.08 9.24
C LYS A 158 17.83 32.56 9.21
N ASP A 159 18.99 32.06 9.64
CA ASP A 159 19.31 30.62 9.63
C ASP A 159 18.32 29.84 10.53
N LEU A 160 17.96 30.37 11.70
CA LEU A 160 16.93 29.81 12.58
C LEU A 160 15.53 29.87 11.98
N SER A 161 15.18 30.96 11.30
CA SER A 161 13.87 31.12 10.64
C SER A 161 13.69 30.14 9.48
N ASP A 162 14.73 29.95 8.68
CA ASP A 162 14.75 28.97 7.58
C ASP A 162 14.66 27.53 8.14
N SER A 163 15.34 27.25 9.26
CA SER A 163 15.23 25.98 9.98
C SER A 163 13.81 25.73 10.49
N LEU A 164 13.19 26.71 11.16
CA LEU A 164 11.84 26.61 11.69
C LEU A 164 10.80 26.40 10.57
N LYS A 165 10.92 27.13 9.46
CA LYS A 165 10.06 26.95 8.27
C LYS A 165 10.14 25.51 7.75
N THR A 166 11.35 24.97 7.66
CA THR A 166 11.58 23.59 7.20
C THR A 166 10.96 22.57 8.16
N LEU A 167 11.18 22.75 9.47
CA LEU A 167 10.61 21.87 10.49
C LEU A 167 9.08 21.89 10.50
N ILE A 168 8.44 23.05 10.33
CA ILE A 168 6.98 23.15 10.20
C ILE A 168 6.47 22.37 8.96
N GLY A 169 7.21 22.41 7.85
CA GLY A 169 6.89 21.60 6.67
C GLY A 169 6.95 20.10 6.98
N LEU A 170 8.04 19.64 7.58
CA LEU A 170 8.24 18.25 7.97
C LEU A 170 7.21 17.77 9.00
N GLU A 171 6.81 18.62 9.95
CA GLU A 171 5.72 18.31 10.88
C GLU A 171 4.40 18.08 10.14
N ARG A 172 4.01 18.99 9.25
CA ARG A 172 2.78 18.86 8.48
C ARG A 172 2.73 17.54 7.71
N GLU A 173 3.84 17.16 7.07
CA GLU A 173 4.00 15.89 6.37
C GLU A 173 3.92 14.68 7.33
N ALA A 174 4.63 14.73 8.46
CA ALA A 174 4.68 13.65 9.45
C ALA A 174 3.32 13.37 10.11
N TRP A 175 2.48 14.40 10.24
CA TRP A 175 1.12 14.31 10.78
C TRP A 175 0.06 14.13 9.69
N SER A 176 0.46 13.99 8.41
CA SER A 176 -0.45 13.93 7.27
C SER A 176 -1.45 15.10 7.25
N ILE A 177 -1.05 16.24 7.80
CA ILE A 177 -1.72 17.52 7.67
C ILE A 177 -1.26 18.08 6.32
N SER A 178 -1.70 17.43 5.24
CA SER A 178 -1.57 18.05 3.93
C SER A 178 -2.41 19.31 3.95
N THR A 179 -1.83 20.44 3.54
CA THR A 179 -2.63 21.44 2.82
C THR A 179 -3.13 20.72 1.59
N VAL A 180 -4.29 20.08 1.72
CA VAL A 180 -5.09 19.75 0.55
C VAL A 180 -5.52 21.12 0.02
N GLU A 181 -4.69 21.74 -0.82
CA GLU A 181 -5.30 22.43 -1.95
C GLU A 181 -6.20 21.36 -2.57
N PRO A 182 -7.52 21.65 -2.74
CA PRO A 182 -8.44 20.67 -3.29
C PRO A 182 -7.75 20.10 -4.52
N GLU A 183 -7.55 18.79 -4.47
CA GLU A 183 -6.94 18.03 -5.54
C GLU A 183 -7.58 18.56 -6.82
N LYS A 184 -6.79 19.19 -7.70
CA LYS A 184 -7.28 19.55 -9.02
C LYS A 184 -7.57 18.22 -9.68
N THR A 185 -8.79 17.71 -9.48
CA THR A 185 -9.34 16.60 -10.22
C THR A 185 -9.02 16.94 -11.67
N PRO A 186 -8.19 16.15 -12.36
CA PRO A 186 -7.88 16.44 -13.74
C PRO A 186 -9.22 16.50 -14.45
N LEU A 187 -9.58 17.69 -14.96
CA LEU A 187 -10.71 17.81 -15.85
C LEU A 187 -10.49 16.74 -16.93
N PRO A 188 -11.49 15.90 -17.22
CA PRO A 188 -11.39 14.93 -18.30
C PRO A 188 -10.97 15.71 -19.55
N GLY A 189 -10.03 15.13 -20.28
CA GLY A 189 -9.14 15.82 -21.20
C GLY A 189 -9.80 16.88 -22.09
N LYS A 190 -8.99 17.87 -22.46
CA LYS A 190 -9.17 18.64 -23.70
C LYS A 190 -9.44 17.64 -24.83
N ASP A 191 -10.72 17.42 -25.15
CA ASP A 191 -11.29 16.87 -26.40
C ASP A 191 -12.74 16.38 -26.21
N THR A 192 -13.55 17.09 -25.41
CA THR A 192 -15.00 16.99 -25.50
C THR A 192 -15.60 18.39 -25.44
N ASP A 193 -16.00 18.91 -26.60
CA ASP A 193 -16.84 20.12 -26.70
C ASP A 193 -18.19 19.84 -26.05
N LEU A 194 -18.26 20.03 -24.73
CA LEU A 194 -19.52 20.09 -24.00
C LEU A 194 -20.12 21.47 -24.26
N THR A 195 -21.36 21.49 -24.72
CA THR A 195 -22.10 22.76 -24.82
C THR A 195 -22.35 23.33 -23.43
N THR A 196 -22.51 24.65 -23.33
CA THR A 196 -22.73 25.36 -22.06
C THR A 196 -23.84 24.74 -21.19
N ASP A 197 -24.86 24.18 -21.84
CA ASP A 197 -25.98 23.51 -21.16
C ASP A 197 -25.58 22.17 -20.53
N GLN A 198 -24.69 21.40 -21.16
CA GLN A 198 -24.20 20.12 -20.63
C GLN A 198 -23.26 20.33 -19.43
N ALA A 199 -22.50 21.42 -19.43
CA ALA A 199 -21.67 21.81 -18.29
C ALA A 199 -22.54 22.21 -17.08
N ALA A 200 -23.67 22.88 -17.32
CA ALA A 200 -24.59 23.31 -16.27
C ALA A 200 -25.32 22.12 -15.60
N GLU A 201 -25.70 21.09 -16.35
CA GLU A 201 -26.30 19.87 -15.79
C GLU A 201 -25.31 19.06 -14.93
N LEU A 202 -24.06 18.94 -15.37
CA LEU A 202 -23.01 18.24 -14.61
C LEU A 202 -22.75 18.94 -13.27
N TYR A 203 -22.70 20.27 -13.27
CA TYR A 203 -22.52 21.05 -12.05
C TYR A 203 -23.69 20.85 -11.06
N LYS A 204 -24.93 20.80 -11.57
CA LYS A 204 -26.12 20.58 -10.75
C LYS A 204 -26.13 19.20 -10.09
N LYS A 205 -25.62 18.18 -10.79
CA LYS A 205 -25.54 16.79 -10.34
C LYS A 205 -24.41 16.54 -9.33
N MET A 206 -23.35 17.35 -9.35
CA MET A 206 -22.29 17.32 -8.33
C MET A 206 -22.69 18.00 -7.02
N MET A 207 -23.69 18.89 -7.06
CA MET A 207 -24.14 19.68 -5.91
C MET A 207 -25.42 19.13 -5.24
N SER A 208 -25.91 17.95 -5.67
CA SER A 208 -27.03 17.21 -5.06
C SER A 208 -26.54 15.93 -4.40
#